data_AF-A0A419KXL6-F1
#
_entry.id   AF-A0A419KXL6-F1
#
_cell.length_a   1.000
_cell.length_b   1.000
_cell.length_c   1.000
_cell.angle_alpha   90.00
_cell.angle_beta   90.00
_cell.angle_gamma   90.00
#
_symmetry.space_group_name_H-M   'P 1'
#
loop_
_entity.id
_entity.type
_entity.pdbx_description
1 polymer ?
#
loop_
_entity_poly.entity_id
_entity_poly.type
_entity_poly.pdbx_seq_one_letter_code
_entity_poly.pdbx_strand_id
1 'polypeptide(L)' 'MEEDRLRLEKLLEHWIEHSREHGESFREWAERAEEMGLSSAAAHLSEAVEGMEGVVRSLQRALKAMK' A
#
# COMPACT_ATOMS: atom_id res chain seq x y z
N MET A 1 5.54 -19.41 19.15
CA MET A 1 5.02 -18.46 20.16
C MET A 1 5.82 -17.14 20.18
N GLU A 2 7.09 -17.14 20.58
CA GLU A 2 7.97 -15.94 20.50
C GLU A 2 8.47 -15.68 19.07
N GLU A 3 8.91 -16.75 18.39
CA GLU A 3 9.43 -16.70 17.01
C GLU A 3 8.36 -16.25 16.02
N ASP A 4 7.13 -16.76 16.14
CA ASP A 4 6.01 -16.36 15.29
C ASP A 4 5.65 -14.88 15.49
N ARG A 5 5.77 -14.35 16.72
CA ARG A 5 5.54 -12.94 17.02
C ARG A 5 6.56 -12.05 16.32
N LEU A 6 7.85 -12.38 16.45
CA LEU A 6 8.94 -11.66 15.79
C LEU A 6 8.84 -11.76 14.26
N ARG A 7 8.42 -12.92 13.75
CA ARG A 7 8.19 -13.11 12.32
C ARG A 7 7.03 -12.25 11.83
N LEU A 8 5.93 -12.19 12.57
CA LEU A 8 4.79 -11.35 12.23
C LEU A 8 5.15 -9.86 12.24
N GLU A 9 5.95 -9.41 13.21
CA GLU A 9 6.43 -8.03 13.28
C GLU A 9 7.20 -7.64 12.01
N LYS A 10 8.17 -8.47 11.59
CA LYS A 10 8.93 -8.26 10.35
C LYS A 10 8.06 -8.30 9.10
N LEU A 11 7.06 -9.19 9.07
CA LEU A 11 6.11 -9.27 7.95
C LEU A 11 5.28 -7.98 7.84
N LEU A 12 4.80 -7.43 8.95
CA LEU A 12 4.05 -6.18 8.95
C LEU A 12 4.90 -5.00 8.46
N GLU A 13 6.15 -4.89 8.91
CA GLU A 13 7.10 -3.88 8.43
C GLU A 13 7.31 -3.98 6.91
N HIS A 14 7.59 -5.20 6.42
CA HIS A 14 7.78 -5.46 4.99
C HIS A 14 6.52 -5.15 4.17
N TRP A 15 5.33 -5.54 4.63
CA TRP A 15 4.08 -5.26 3.92
C TRP A 15 3.75 -3.77 3.91
N ILE A 16 4.09 -3.01 4.95
CA ILE A 16 3.92 -1.54 4.98
C ILE A 16 4.80 -0.89 3.91
N GLU A 17 6.07 -1.28 3.84
CA GLU A 17 7.01 -0.78 2.84
C GLU A 17 6.52 -1.12 1.42
N HIS A 18 6.24 -2.39 1.16
CA HIS A 18 5.82 -2.85 -0.16
C HIS A 18 4.48 -2.24 -0.61
N SER A 19 3.54 -2.03 0.32
CA SER A 19 2.27 -1.35 0.00
C SER A 19 2.49 0.12 -0.41
N ARG A 20 3.51 0.79 0.15
CA ARG A 20 3.88 2.16 -0.28
C ARG A 20 4.49 2.15 -1.68
N GLU A 21 5.39 1.22 -1.97
CA GLU A 21 5.97 1.06 -3.31
C GLU A 21 4.90 0.80 -4.38
N HIS A 22 3.91 -0.04 -4.07
CA HIS A 22 2.75 -0.23 -4.94
C HIS A 22 1.93 1.05 -5.12
N GLY A 23 1.63 1.78 -4.04
CA GLY A 23 0.92 3.04 -4.11
C GLY A 23 1.64 4.10 -4.96
N GLU A 24 2.97 4.19 -4.85
CA GLU A 24 3.79 5.06 -5.70
C GLU A 24 3.74 4.62 -7.17
N SER A 25 3.90 3.33 -7.44
CA SER A 25 3.80 2.77 -8.79
C SER A 25 2.43 3.04 -9.43
N PHE A 26 1.34 2.86 -8.68
CA PHE A 26 -0.01 3.14 -9.17
C PHE A 26 -0.22 4.63 -9.46
N ARG A 27 0.33 5.52 -8.62
CA ARG A 27 0.28 6.96 -8.84
C ARG A 27 0.99 7.36 -10.14
N GLU A 28 2.20 6.86 -10.36
CA GLU A 28 2.92 7.14 -11.61
C GLU A 28 2.14 6.67 -12.84
N TRP A 29 1.49 5.51 -12.76
CA TRP A 29 0.69 4.99 -13.87
C TRP A 29 -0.65 5.70 -14.03
N ALA A 30 -1.24 6.24 -12.95
CA ALA A 30 -2.41 7.09 -13.03
C ALA A 30 -2.09 8.37 -13.82
N GLU A 31 -0.95 9.01 -13.52
CA GLU A 31 -0.47 10.19 -14.24
C GLU A 31 -0.22 9.88 -15.73
N ARG A 32 0.50 8.79 -16.03
CA ARG A 32 0.72 8.34 -17.42
C ARG A 32 -0.60 8.01 -18.14
N ALA A 33 -1.57 7.41 -17.45
CA ALA A 33 -2.87 7.10 -18.04
C ALA A 33 -3.66 8.37 -18.40
N GLU A 34 -3.58 9.44 -17.59
CA GLU A 34 -4.15 10.75 -17.96
C GLU A 34 -3.45 11.33 -19.20
N GLU A 35 -2.12 11.28 -19.26
CA GLU A 35 -1.35 11.74 -20.43
C GLU A 35 -1.73 10.99 -21.72
N MET A 36 -2.13 9.72 -21.59
CA MET A 36 -2.62 8.88 -22.69
C MET A 36 -4.10 9.11 -23.04
N GLY A 37 -4.82 9.99 -22.33
CA GLY A 37 -6.25 10.22 -22.50
C GLY A 37 -7.14 9.07 -21.99
N LEU A 38 -6.60 8.20 -21.13
CA LEU A 38 -7.28 7.07 -20.52
C LEU A 38 -7.88 7.44 -19.15
N SER A 39 -8.65 8.52 -19.06
CA SER A 39 -9.10 9.10 -17.79
C SER A 39 -9.90 8.14 -16.89
N SER A 40 -10.62 7.17 -17.46
CA SER A 40 -11.30 6.14 -16.64
C SER A 40 -10.29 5.19 -15.96
N ALA A 41 -9.23 4.79 -16.66
CA ALA A 41 -8.17 3.97 -16.08
C ALA A 41 -7.38 4.75 -15.03
N ALA A 42 -7.08 6.02 -15.29
CA ALA A 42 -6.42 6.90 -14.33
C ALA A 42 -7.24 7.10 -13.04
N ALA A 43 -8.56 7.26 -13.16
CA ALA A 43 -9.46 7.34 -12.01
C ALA A 43 -9.40 6.07 -11.15
N HIS A 44 -9.51 4.88 -11.77
CA HIS A 44 -9.41 3.62 -11.03
C HIS A 44 -8.01 3.35 -10.44
N LEU A 45 -6.94 3.80 -11.10
CA LEU A 45 -5.60 3.74 -10.53
C LEU A 45 -5.47 4.66 -9.31
N SER A 46 -6.09 5.84 -9.34
CA SER A 46 -6.13 6.76 -8.19
C SER A 46 -6.92 6.16 -7.03
N GLU A 47 -8.05 5.50 -7.28
CA GLU A 47 -8.78 4.73 -6.27
C GLU A 47 -7.91 3.61 -5.66
N ALA A 48 -7.09 2.94 -6.49
CA ALA A 48 -6.16 1.92 -6.00
C ALA A 48 -5.06 2.52 -5.09
N VAL A 49 -4.56 3.73 -5.39
CA VAL A 49 -3.63 4.46 -4.52
C VAL A 49 -4.25 4.70 -3.14
N GLU A 50 -5.47 5.24 -3.09
CA GLU A 50 -6.20 5.49 -1.83
C GLU A 50 -6.43 4.20 -1.04
N GLY A 51 -6.80 3.12 -1.74
CA GLY A 51 -6.94 1.79 -1.18
C GLY A 51 -5.64 1.31 -0.52
N MET A 52 -4.49 1.55 -1.16
CA MET A 52 -3.19 1.13 -0.67
C MET A 52 -2.73 1.92 0.55
N GLU A 53 -3.04 3.22 0.62
CA GLU A 53 -2.88 3.98 1.85
C GLU A 53 -3.76 3.43 2.99
N GLY A 54 -4.96 2.97 2.67
CA GLY A 54 -5.85 2.28 3.62
C GLY A 54 -5.25 1.00 4.19
N VAL A 55 -4.59 0.21 3.33
CA VAL A 55 -3.82 -0.99 3.74
C VAL A 55 -2.68 -0.59 4.67
N VAL A 56 -1.85 0.38 4.28
CA VAL A 56 -0.73 0.88 5.10
C VAL A 56 -1.21 1.33 6.49
N ARG A 57 -2.29 2.14 6.56
CA ARG A 57 -2.86 2.58 7.85
C ARG A 57 -3.29 1.40 8.73
N SER A 58 -3.87 0.36 8.13
CA SER A 58 -4.34 -0.82 8.86
C SER A 58 -3.18 -1.66 9.37
N LEU A 59 -2.15 -1.88 8.54
CA LEU A 59 -0.94 -2.60 8.93
C LEU A 59 -0.16 -1.86 10.03
N GLN A 60 -0.05 -0.54 9.95
CA GLN A 60 0.57 0.28 11.00
C GLN A 60 -0.17 0.16 12.35
N ARG A 61 -1.50 0.12 12.32
CA ARG A 61 -2.30 -0.13 13.54
C ARG A 61 -2.06 -1.53 14.09
N ALA A 62 -1.96 -2.54 13.22
CA ALA A 62 -1.65 -3.91 13.65
C ALA A 62 -0.26 -3.97 14.31
N LEU A 63 0.77 -3.38 13.68
CA LEU A 63 2.13 -3.33 14.21
C LEU A 63 2.18 -2.59 15.56
N LYS A 64 1.44 -1.49 15.70
CA LYS A 64 1.33 -0.76 16.96
C LYS A 64 0.65 -1.58 18.07
N ALA A 65 -0.32 -2.42 17.72
CA ALA A 65 -1.05 -3.27 18.66
C ALA A 65 -0.27 -4.52 19.12
N MET A 66 0.92 -4.76 18.55
CA MET A 66 1.83 -5.82 19.00
C MET A 66 2.73 -5.40 20.18
N LYS A 67 2.68 -4.12 20.58
CA LYS A 67 3.36 -3.56 21.75
C LYS A 67 2.49 -3.64 22.99
#